data_AF-A0A5C5Z2D5-F1
#
_entry.id   AF-A0A5C5Z2D5-F1
#
_cell.length_a   1.000
_cell.length_b   1.000
_cell.length_c   1.000
_cell.angle_alpha   90.00
_cell.angle_beta   90.00
_cell.angle_gamma   90.00
#
_symmetry.space_group_name_H-M   'P 1'
#
loop_
_entity.id
_entity.type
_entity.pdbx_description
1 polymer ?
#
loop_
_entity_poly.entity_id
_entity_poly.type
_entity_poly.pdbx_seq_one_letter_code
_entity_poly.pdbx_strand_id
1 'polypeptide(L)'
;MNRIRGMRPLALFVGGGDVPANIDGRSFLPVLHGETKTHRKRIFTTHSGNLKMNVYLSRSIRTDRYKLIYNPHPEFAFTSYIDLLLRETSGDYCKQWTQRAKTDKHAAEVVARYYDRPEYELFDLQEDPDEQTNLAGKPEWRQVQRDLLTELNGWMKEQGDALTVFHEPLMLNAPETWVPRRR
;
A
#
# COMPACT_ATOMS: atom_id res chain seq x y z
N MET A 1 5.23 -16.80 1.43
CA MET A 1 4.41 -17.09 2.63
C MET A 1 4.23 -15.78 3.41
N ASN A 2 3.22 -14.98 3.04
CA ASN A 2 3.02 -13.64 3.64
C ASN A 2 2.48 -13.77 5.06
N ARG A 3 3.34 -13.49 6.02
CA ARG A 3 3.02 -13.48 7.45
C ARG A 3 2.61 -12.06 7.82
N ILE A 4 1.32 -11.83 8.09
CA ILE A 4 0.84 -10.64 8.79
C ILE A 4 1.53 -10.64 10.17
N ARG A 5 2.50 -9.74 10.39
CA ARG A 5 3.35 -9.70 11.60
C ARG A 5 2.69 -9.01 12.81
N GLY A 6 1.45 -8.52 12.68
CA GLY A 6 0.73 -7.82 13.76
C GLY A 6 0.12 -8.72 14.84
N MET A 7 -0.31 -9.94 14.51
CA MET A 7 -1.03 -10.82 15.45
C MET A 7 -0.13 -11.73 16.31
N ARG A 8 1.15 -11.85 15.96
CA ARG A 8 2.05 -12.79 16.65
C ARG A 8 2.50 -12.38 18.06
N PRO A 9 2.75 -11.09 18.37
CA PRO A 9 3.10 -10.68 19.73
C PRO A 9 1.96 -10.91 20.71
N LEU A 10 0.71 -10.73 20.27
CA LEU A 10 -0.47 -10.90 21.15
C LEU A 10 -0.66 -12.36 21.56
N ALA A 11 -0.53 -13.31 20.62
CA ALA A 11 -0.71 -14.73 20.91
C ALA A 11 0.38 -15.30 21.83
N LEU A 12 1.64 -14.86 21.68
CA LEU A 12 2.76 -15.27 22.54
C LEU A 12 2.61 -14.73 23.97
N PHE A 13 2.11 -13.49 24.13
CA PHE A 13 1.96 -12.87 25.44
C PHE A 13 0.80 -13.46 26.25
N VAL A 14 -0.34 -13.78 25.61
CA VAL A 14 -1.47 -14.46 26.28
C VAL A 14 -1.09 -15.90 26.69
N GLY A 15 -0.13 -16.52 26.00
CA GLY A 15 0.41 -17.84 26.33
C GLY A 15 1.57 -17.86 27.32
N GLY A 16 2.02 -16.70 27.84
CA GLY A 16 3.12 -16.62 28.82
C GLY A 16 4.51 -16.95 28.28
N GLY A 17 4.73 -16.88 26.96
CA GLY A 17 6.03 -17.16 26.34
C GLY A 17 6.89 -15.91 26.15
N ASP A 18 8.22 -16.08 26.20
CA ASP A 18 9.17 -15.01 25.91
C ASP A 18 9.08 -14.56 24.44
N VAL A 19 8.99 -13.25 24.21
CA VAL A 19 8.97 -12.66 22.87
C VAL A 19 10.42 -12.54 22.38
N PRO A 20 10.78 -13.14 21.22
CA PRO A 20 12.09 -12.96 20.63
C PRO A 20 12.42 -11.47 20.42
N ALA A 21 13.65 -11.07 20.77
CA ALA A 21 14.09 -9.68 20.69
C ALA A 21 14.06 -9.09 19.26
N ASN A 22 13.99 -9.94 18.24
CA ASN A 22 13.99 -9.58 16.83
C ASN A 22 12.59 -9.46 16.20
N ILE A 23 11.55 -9.22 17.01
CA ILE A 23 10.19 -8.99 16.53
C ILE A 23 9.80 -7.53 16.71
N ASP A 24 9.44 -6.86 15.61
CA ASP A 24 9.05 -5.44 15.62
C ASP A 24 7.66 -5.18 16.24
N GLY A 25 6.88 -6.24 16.45
CA GLY A 25 5.55 -6.16 17.01
C GLY A 25 5.55 -5.98 18.52
N ARG A 26 4.75 -5.02 19.02
CA ARG A 26 4.54 -4.77 20.45
C ARG A 26 3.21 -5.36 20.92
N SER A 27 3.10 -5.71 22.20
CA SER A 27 1.85 -6.18 22.81
C SER A 27 0.77 -5.08 22.80
N PHE A 28 -0.46 -5.46 22.43
CA PHE A 28 -1.63 -4.57 22.46
C PHE A 28 -2.40 -4.62 23.79
N LEU A 29 -2.03 -5.54 24.71
CA LEU A 29 -2.72 -5.73 25.99
C LEU A 29 -2.83 -4.45 26.85
N PRO A 30 -1.80 -3.58 26.95
CA PRO A 30 -1.92 -2.35 27.73
C PRO A 30 -3.04 -1.42 27.23
N VAL A 31 -3.40 -1.47 25.94
CA VAL A 31 -4.56 -0.73 25.42
C VAL A 31 -5.86 -1.39 25.84
N LEU A 32 -5.95 -2.72 25.76
CA LEU A 32 -7.16 -3.48 26.13
C LEU A 32 -7.46 -3.40 27.63
N HIS A 33 -6.43 -3.32 28.47
CA HIS A 33 -6.57 -3.15 29.92
C HIS A 33 -6.79 -1.68 30.34
N GLY A 34 -6.79 -0.74 29.39
CA GLY A 34 -6.98 0.69 29.67
C GLY A 34 -5.78 1.38 30.32
N GLU A 35 -4.62 0.73 30.36
CA GLU A 35 -3.38 1.28 30.91
C GLU A 35 -2.79 2.39 30.03
N THR A 36 -3.03 2.32 28.70
CA THR A 36 -2.64 3.36 27.74
C THR A 36 -3.72 3.54 26.66
N LYS A 37 -3.85 4.78 26.17
CA LYS A 37 -4.75 5.10 25.04
C LYS A 37 -4.12 4.84 23.67
N THR A 38 -2.80 4.70 23.60
CA THR A 38 -2.06 4.57 22.33
C THR A 38 -1.10 3.39 22.36
N HIS A 39 -0.90 2.79 21.19
CA HIS A 39 -0.05 1.60 21.04
C HIS A 39 1.25 1.90 20.28
N ARG A 40 1.18 2.70 19.21
CA ARG A 40 2.33 3.04 18.37
C ARG A 40 2.09 4.37 17.67
N LYS A 41 3.18 5.11 17.40
CA LYS A 41 3.14 6.40 16.69
C LYS A 41 3.10 6.26 15.17
N ARG A 42 3.46 5.09 14.64
CA ARG A 42 3.53 4.81 13.21
C ARG A 42 3.37 3.33 12.90
N ILE A 43 2.94 3.04 11.68
CA ILE A 43 2.92 1.70 11.09
C ILE A 43 3.69 1.72 9.78
N PHE A 44 4.31 0.58 9.47
CA PHE A 44 4.90 0.32 8.17
C PHE A 44 4.10 -0.79 7.48
N THR A 45 3.87 -0.65 6.18
CA THR A 45 3.25 -1.70 5.37
C THR A 45 4.09 -2.02 4.15
N THR A 46 4.03 -3.27 3.74
CA THR A 46 4.75 -3.76 2.56
C THR A 46 3.79 -4.55 1.69
N HIS A 47 3.96 -4.36 0.38
CA HIS A 47 3.29 -5.14 -0.64
C HIS A 47 4.31 -5.45 -1.74
N SER A 48 4.56 -6.73 -2.03
CA SER A 48 5.58 -7.13 -3.01
C SER A 48 4.99 -7.73 -4.29
N GLY A 49 3.66 -7.67 -4.43
CA GLY A 49 2.94 -8.30 -5.53
C GLY A 49 2.10 -9.51 -5.09
N ASN A 50 1.25 -9.95 -6.01
CA ASN A 50 0.41 -11.12 -5.90
C ASN A 50 0.46 -11.91 -7.20
N LEU A 51 1.42 -12.85 -7.28
CA LEU A 51 1.71 -13.65 -8.46
C LEU A 51 1.79 -12.77 -9.72
N LYS A 52 1.33 -13.26 -10.87
CA LYS A 52 1.25 -12.50 -12.12
C LYS A 52 0.02 -11.59 -12.20
N MET A 53 -0.82 -11.56 -11.17
CA MET A 53 -2.06 -10.76 -11.15
C MET A 53 -1.83 -9.34 -10.66
N ASN A 54 -0.79 -9.14 -9.86
CA ASN A 54 -0.37 -7.82 -9.43
C ASN A 54 1.14 -7.85 -9.23
N VAL A 55 1.87 -7.39 -10.22
CA VAL A 55 3.33 -7.26 -10.15
C VAL A 55 3.65 -5.79 -9.92
N TYR A 56 3.19 -5.29 -8.78
CA TYR A 56 3.36 -3.90 -8.37
C TYR A 56 3.69 -3.87 -6.90
N LEU A 57 4.91 -3.45 -6.57
CA LEU A 57 5.36 -3.39 -5.18
C LEU A 57 5.21 -1.98 -4.63
N SER A 58 4.85 -1.89 -3.36
CA SER A 58 4.75 -0.62 -2.65
C SER A 58 5.15 -0.78 -1.20
N ARG A 59 5.60 0.33 -0.62
CA ARG A 59 6.04 0.45 0.77
C ARG A 59 5.37 1.66 1.34
N SER A 60 4.89 1.60 2.58
CA SER A 60 4.28 2.78 3.18
C SER A 60 4.63 2.94 4.64
N ILE A 61 4.68 4.20 5.06
CA ILE A 61 4.69 4.61 6.46
C ILE A 61 3.43 5.43 6.71
N ARG A 62 2.73 5.13 7.80
CA ARG A 62 1.57 5.89 8.25
C ARG A 62 1.73 6.28 9.70
N THR A 63 1.49 7.56 9.97
CA THR A 63 1.35 8.15 11.31
C THR A 63 -0.13 8.43 11.58
N ASP A 64 -0.44 9.10 12.68
CA ASP A 64 -1.82 9.52 12.98
C ASP A 64 -2.35 10.55 11.98
N ARG A 65 -1.48 11.39 11.41
CA ARG A 65 -1.87 12.47 10.48
C ARG A 65 -1.47 12.21 9.04
N TYR A 66 -0.26 11.72 8.78
CA TYR A 66 0.24 11.57 7.41
C TYR A 66 0.48 10.12 7.04
N LYS A 67 0.22 9.80 5.77
CA LYS A 67 0.62 8.54 5.12
C LYS A 67 1.45 8.86 3.89
N LEU A 68 2.61 8.22 3.80
CA LEU A 68 3.45 8.21 2.61
C LEU A 68 3.46 6.80 2.02
N ILE A 69 3.14 6.68 0.74
CA ILE A 69 3.34 5.48 -0.08
C ILE A 69 4.51 5.75 -1.02
N TYR A 70 5.45 4.81 -1.07
CA TYR A 70 6.55 4.76 -2.00
C TYR A 70 6.32 3.62 -3.00
N ASN A 71 6.26 3.99 -4.27
CA ASN A 71 6.10 3.11 -5.42
C ASN A 71 7.40 3.15 -6.25
N PRO A 72 8.35 2.22 -6.04
CA PRO A 72 9.66 2.28 -6.68
C PRO A 72 9.66 2.07 -8.19
N HIS A 73 8.55 1.57 -8.75
CA HIS A 73 8.39 1.31 -10.18
C HIS A 73 7.12 1.99 -10.72
N PRO A 74 7.08 3.32 -10.84
CA PRO A 74 5.94 4.04 -11.41
C PRO A 74 5.72 3.70 -12.90
N GLU A 75 6.72 3.12 -13.58
CA GLU A 75 6.62 2.64 -14.95
C GLU A 75 5.80 1.34 -15.11
N PHE A 76 5.47 0.65 -14.01
CA PHE A 76 4.60 -0.52 -14.02
C PHE A 76 3.13 -0.09 -13.96
N ALA A 77 2.25 -0.84 -14.61
CA ALA A 77 0.81 -0.67 -14.45
C ALA A 77 0.36 -1.37 -13.17
N PHE A 78 -0.30 -0.64 -12.27
CA PHE A 78 -0.98 -1.28 -11.14
C PHE A 78 -2.20 -2.06 -11.65
N THR A 79 -2.16 -3.37 -11.49
CA THR A 79 -3.23 -4.30 -11.88
C THR A 79 -3.56 -5.23 -10.73
N SER A 80 -4.75 -5.79 -10.69
CA SER A 80 -5.14 -6.76 -9.66
C SER A 80 -6.17 -7.75 -10.19
N TYR A 81 -6.73 -8.57 -9.29
CA TYR A 81 -7.80 -9.49 -9.65
C TYR A 81 -9.08 -8.78 -10.12
N ILE A 82 -9.28 -7.51 -9.73
CA ILE A 82 -10.52 -6.79 -10.04
C ILE A 82 -10.59 -6.44 -11.53
N ASP A 83 -9.45 -6.12 -12.14
CA ASP A 83 -9.32 -5.72 -13.55
C ASP A 83 -8.84 -6.87 -14.45
N LEU A 84 -7.98 -7.76 -13.96
CA LEU A 84 -7.48 -8.87 -14.78
C LEU A 84 -8.37 -10.13 -14.74
N LEU A 85 -9.18 -10.36 -13.71
CA LEU A 85 -10.03 -11.57 -13.66
C LEU A 85 -11.52 -11.27 -13.91
N LEU A 86 -11.96 -10.03 -13.69
CA LEU A 86 -13.30 -9.55 -14.06
C LEU A 86 -14.47 -10.46 -13.65
N ARG A 87 -14.42 -11.05 -12.44
CA ARG A 87 -15.50 -11.91 -11.93
C ARG A 87 -16.80 -11.11 -11.77
N GLU A 88 -17.93 -11.73 -12.08
CA GLU A 88 -19.28 -11.11 -12.00
C GLU A 88 -19.60 -10.49 -10.63
N THR A 89 -19.01 -10.98 -9.54
CA THR A 89 -19.28 -10.43 -8.19
C THR A 89 -18.29 -9.38 -7.71
N SER A 90 -17.08 -9.31 -8.29
CA SER A 90 -15.96 -8.51 -7.74
C SER A 90 -15.24 -7.62 -8.75
N GLY A 91 -15.53 -7.76 -10.05
CA GLY A 91 -14.96 -6.92 -11.11
C GLY A 91 -16.00 -6.09 -11.88
N ASP A 92 -17.29 -6.24 -11.60
CA ASP A 92 -18.34 -5.58 -12.38
C ASP A 92 -18.32 -4.06 -12.22
N TYR A 93 -17.98 -3.53 -11.04
CA TYR A 93 -17.76 -2.09 -10.90
C TYR A 93 -16.55 -1.62 -11.74
N CYS A 94 -15.47 -2.41 -11.82
CA CYS A 94 -14.31 -2.06 -12.67
C CYS A 94 -14.73 -1.97 -14.14
N LYS A 95 -15.55 -2.92 -14.63
CA LYS A 95 -16.15 -2.83 -15.98
C LYS A 95 -17.00 -1.57 -16.15
N GLN A 96 -17.85 -1.26 -15.18
CA GLN A 96 -18.73 -0.08 -15.23
C GLN A 96 -17.94 1.23 -15.26
N TRP A 97 -16.91 1.37 -14.43
CA TRP A 97 -16.02 2.54 -14.41
C TRP A 97 -15.23 2.66 -15.72
N THR A 98 -14.67 1.57 -16.23
CA THR A 98 -13.96 1.56 -17.53
C THR A 98 -14.89 1.88 -18.69
N GLN A 99 -16.15 1.42 -18.65
CA GLN A 99 -17.15 1.78 -19.67
C GLN A 99 -17.54 3.25 -19.58
N ARG A 100 -17.74 3.78 -18.36
CA ARG A 100 -18.07 5.19 -18.12
C ARG A 100 -16.93 6.13 -18.50
N ALA A 101 -15.68 5.72 -18.29
CA ALA A 101 -14.47 6.46 -18.67
C ALA A 101 -14.40 6.79 -20.17
N LYS A 102 -15.13 6.07 -21.03
CA LYS A 102 -15.19 6.37 -22.47
C LYS A 102 -15.90 7.69 -22.78
N THR A 103 -16.76 8.18 -21.88
CA THR A 103 -17.59 9.36 -22.10
C THR A 103 -17.54 10.38 -20.97
N ASP A 104 -17.05 10.00 -19.79
CA ASP A 104 -16.96 10.85 -18.60
C ASP A 104 -15.49 11.08 -18.21
N LYS A 105 -15.08 12.36 -18.22
CA LYS A 105 -13.70 12.76 -17.91
C LYS A 105 -13.28 12.38 -16.49
N HIS A 106 -14.16 12.54 -15.51
CA HIS A 106 -13.85 12.19 -14.12
C HIS A 106 -13.67 10.68 -13.97
N ALA A 107 -14.53 9.88 -14.60
CA ALA A 107 -14.35 8.42 -14.61
C ALA A 107 -13.04 8.01 -15.31
N ALA A 108 -12.66 8.69 -16.41
CA ALA A 108 -11.38 8.46 -17.06
C ALA A 108 -10.19 8.77 -16.15
N GLU A 109 -10.22 9.87 -15.40
CA GLU A 109 -9.19 10.23 -14.43
C GLU A 109 -9.11 9.22 -13.27
N VAL A 110 -10.25 8.77 -12.74
CA VAL A 110 -10.29 7.75 -11.68
C VAL A 110 -9.69 6.43 -12.15
N VAL A 111 -10.06 5.97 -13.35
CA VAL A 111 -9.51 4.73 -13.93
C VAL A 111 -8.02 4.90 -14.24
N ALA A 112 -7.60 6.04 -14.76
CA ALA A 112 -6.18 6.30 -15.03
C ALA A 112 -5.35 6.26 -13.73
N ARG A 113 -5.79 6.94 -12.66
CA ARG A 113 -5.11 6.93 -11.34
C ARG A 113 -5.03 5.54 -10.71
N TYR A 114 -5.93 4.62 -11.07
CA TYR A 114 -5.84 3.25 -10.58
C TYR A 114 -4.60 2.54 -11.13
N TYR A 115 -4.31 2.70 -12.43
CA TYR A 115 -3.20 2.04 -13.14
C TYR A 115 -1.88 2.82 -13.03
N ASP A 116 -1.93 4.13 -13.22
CA ASP A 116 -0.78 5.06 -13.17
C ASP A 116 -0.65 5.63 -11.75
N ARG A 117 0.37 5.17 -11.03
CA ARG A 117 0.65 5.61 -9.67
C ARG A 117 2.04 6.25 -9.62
N PRO A 118 2.15 7.50 -9.11
CA PRO A 118 3.42 8.20 -9.06
C PRO A 118 4.36 7.54 -8.05
N GLU A 119 5.66 7.85 -8.16
CA GLU A 119 6.69 7.30 -7.27
C GLU A 119 6.39 7.55 -5.79
N TYR A 120 5.82 8.71 -5.46
CA TYR A 120 5.44 9.08 -4.11
C TYR A 120 3.99 9.54 -4.04
N GLU A 121 3.27 9.03 -3.04
CA GLU A 121 1.92 9.49 -2.68
C GLU A 121 1.90 9.89 -1.21
N LEU A 122 1.66 11.17 -0.93
CA LEU A 122 1.58 11.72 0.43
C LEU A 122 0.17 12.24 0.69
N PHE A 123 -0.45 11.78 1.78
CA PHE A 123 -1.81 12.17 2.16
C PHE A 123 -1.83 12.71 3.59
N ASP A 124 -2.58 13.79 3.81
CA ASP A 124 -2.97 14.28 5.15
C ASP A 124 -4.31 13.64 5.51
N LEU A 125 -4.28 12.63 6.36
CA LEU A 125 -5.41 11.81 6.76
C LEU A 125 -6.41 12.53 7.67
N GLN A 126 -6.06 13.70 8.20
CA GLN A 126 -6.99 14.52 8.97
C GLN A 126 -7.88 15.36 8.05
N GLU A 127 -7.28 15.93 6.99
CA GLU A 127 -8.00 16.78 6.03
C GLU A 127 -8.59 15.96 4.86
N ASP A 128 -7.95 14.85 4.51
CA ASP A 128 -8.30 13.98 3.39
C ASP A 128 -8.27 12.49 3.83
N PRO A 129 -9.28 12.06 4.63
CA PRO A 129 -9.35 10.69 5.12
C PRO A 129 -9.52 9.65 4.01
N ASP A 130 -10.01 10.07 2.83
CA ASP A 130 -10.26 9.23 1.65
C ASP A 130 -9.06 9.20 0.67
N GLU A 131 -7.95 9.85 1.03
CA GLU A 131 -6.68 9.81 0.27
C GLU A 131 -6.85 10.22 -1.21
N GLN A 132 -7.67 11.23 -1.49
CA GLN A 132 -7.98 11.69 -2.84
C GLN A 132 -6.95 12.69 -3.39
N THR A 133 -6.25 13.41 -2.52
CA THR A 133 -5.36 14.52 -2.88
C THR A 133 -3.91 14.18 -2.53
N ASN A 134 -3.14 13.80 -3.55
CA ASN A 134 -1.71 13.60 -3.38
C ASN A 134 -0.99 14.95 -3.13
N LEU A 135 -0.27 15.03 -2.02
CA LEU A 135 0.53 16.18 -1.57
C LEU A 135 2.02 16.04 -1.91
N ALA A 136 2.44 14.89 -2.44
CA ALA A 136 3.85 14.64 -2.74
C ALA A 136 4.39 15.64 -3.78
N GLY A 137 5.63 16.07 -3.60
CA GLY A 137 6.32 17.03 -4.46
C GLY A 137 5.93 18.50 -4.24
N LYS A 138 4.85 18.78 -3.50
CA LYS A 138 4.43 20.16 -3.20
C LYS A 138 5.39 20.82 -2.19
N PRO A 139 5.80 22.09 -2.40
CA PRO A 139 6.77 22.78 -1.54
C PRO A 139 6.42 22.77 -0.05
N GLU A 140 5.15 22.93 0.28
CA GLU A 140 4.64 23.06 1.65
C GLU A 140 4.80 21.76 2.45
N TRP A 141 4.78 20.60 1.79
CA TRP A 141 4.92 19.28 2.42
C TRP A 141 6.28 18.62 2.20
N ARG A 142 7.24 19.34 1.59
CA ARG A 142 8.56 18.78 1.27
C ARG A 142 9.31 18.25 2.49
N GLN A 143 9.18 18.92 3.64
CA GLN A 143 9.81 18.45 4.89
C GLN A 143 9.14 17.17 5.39
N VAL A 144 7.80 17.13 5.43
CA VAL A 144 7.03 15.96 5.85
C VAL A 144 7.33 14.74 4.96
N GLN A 145 7.33 14.91 3.64
CA GLN A 145 7.67 13.84 2.70
C GLN A 145 9.08 13.30 2.95
N ARG A 146 10.07 14.19 3.13
CA ARG A 146 11.46 13.80 3.36
C ARG A 146 11.61 12.99 4.64
N ASP A 147 11.03 13.47 5.74
CA ASP A 147 11.18 12.83 7.05
C ASP A 147 10.55 11.42 7.05
N LEU A 148 9.33 11.30 6.51
CA LEU A 148 8.66 10.02 6.36
C LEU A 148 9.42 9.06 5.44
N LEU A 149 9.98 9.57 4.33
CA LEU A 149 10.77 8.76 3.42
C LEU A 149 12.08 8.29 4.07
N THR A 150 12.75 9.14 4.85
CA THR A 150 13.94 8.77 5.61
C THR A 150 13.64 7.68 6.63
N GLU A 151 12.54 7.80 7.39
CA GLU A 151 12.11 6.77 8.33
C GLU A 151 11.76 5.45 7.62
N LEU A 152 11.03 5.51 6.50
CA LEU A 152 10.67 4.34 5.71
C LEU A 152 11.91 3.62 5.17
N ASN A 153 12.88 4.37 4.62
CA ASN A 153 14.11 3.81 4.09
C ASN A 153 14.98 3.18 5.17
N GLY A 154 15.08 3.82 6.34
CA GLY A 154 15.76 3.25 7.51
C GLY A 154 15.14 1.92 7.92
N TRP A 155 13.81 1.89 8.07
CA TRP A 155 13.09 0.67 8.40
C TRP A 155 13.27 -0.42 7.34
N MET A 156 13.15 -0.11 6.04
CA MET A 156 13.37 -1.09 4.97
C MET A 156 14.77 -1.71 5.03
N LYS A 157 15.80 -0.91 5.31
CA LYS A 157 17.17 -1.38 5.47
C LYS A 157 17.30 -2.33 6.67
N GLU A 158 16.69 -1.99 7.81
CA GLU A 158 16.67 -2.85 9.00
C GLU A 158 15.98 -4.19 8.73
N GLN A 159 14.95 -4.21 7.89
CA GLN A 159 14.24 -5.43 7.51
C GLN A 159 14.96 -6.25 6.42
N GLY A 160 16.05 -5.74 5.85
CA GLY A 160 16.71 -6.36 4.70
C GLY A 160 15.83 -6.38 3.45
N ASP A 161 14.96 -5.38 3.28
CA ASP A 161 14.04 -5.30 2.14
C ASP A 161 14.79 -4.89 0.87
N ALA A 162 14.90 -5.81 -0.07
CA ALA A 162 15.61 -5.63 -1.34
C ALA A 162 14.70 -5.11 -2.47
N LEU A 163 13.45 -4.74 -2.19
CA LEU A 163 12.46 -4.30 -3.18
C LEU A 163 12.33 -5.27 -4.37
N THR A 164 12.41 -6.58 -4.08
CA THR A 164 12.43 -7.61 -5.12
C THR A 164 11.13 -7.66 -5.93
N VAL A 165 11.27 -7.63 -7.25
CA VAL A 165 10.20 -7.91 -8.22
C VAL A 165 10.21 -9.41 -8.54
N PHE A 166 9.13 -10.12 -8.22
CA PHE A 166 9.09 -11.60 -8.29
C PHE A 166 8.64 -12.17 -9.64
N HIS A 167 8.02 -11.35 -10.50
CA HIS A 167 7.47 -11.76 -11.79
C HIS A 167 7.64 -10.65 -12.82
N GLU A 168 7.43 -10.97 -14.09
CA GLU A 168 7.44 -9.96 -15.15
C GLU A 168 6.25 -9.00 -14.99
N PRO A 169 6.49 -7.68 -14.92
CA PRO A 169 5.44 -6.69 -14.73
C PRO A 169 4.67 -6.41 -16.02
N LEU A 170 3.44 -5.89 -15.86
CA LEU A 170 2.76 -5.22 -16.96
C LEU A 170 3.22 -3.77 -16.99
N MET A 171 3.61 -3.27 -18.17
CA MET A 171 4.16 -1.92 -18.31
C MET A 171 3.05 -0.90 -18.52
N LEU A 172 3.23 0.30 -17.94
CA LEU A 172 2.26 1.38 -18.05
C LEU A 172 2.11 1.89 -19.50
N ASN A 173 3.20 1.85 -20.27
CA ASN A 173 3.25 2.28 -21.67
C ASN A 173 2.77 1.21 -22.68
N ALA A 174 2.32 0.04 -22.21
CA ALA A 174 1.84 -1.07 -23.04
C ALA A 174 0.45 -1.55 -22.60
N PRO A 175 -0.58 -0.67 -22.60
CA PRO A 175 -1.92 -0.99 -22.07
C PRO A 175 -2.63 -2.12 -22.81
N GLU A 176 -2.27 -2.39 -24.06
CA GLU A 176 -2.75 -3.53 -24.84
C GLU A 176 -2.39 -4.89 -24.22
N THR A 177 -1.41 -4.93 -23.32
CA THR A 177 -0.99 -6.14 -22.60
C THR A 177 -1.84 -6.43 -21.36
N TRP A 178 -2.68 -5.47 -20.91
CA TRP A 178 -3.51 -5.59 -19.70
C TRP A 178 -4.80 -6.37 -19.97
N VAL A 179 -4.65 -7.53 -20.63
CA VAL A 179 -5.79 -8.34 -21.05
C VAL A 179 -6.32 -9.19 -19.89
N PRO A 180 -7.65 -9.32 -19.76
CA PRO A 180 -8.25 -10.21 -18.79
C PRO A 180 -7.75 -11.65 -18.96
N ARG A 181 -7.35 -12.26 -17.84
CA ARG A 181 -6.84 -13.62 -17.78
C ARG A 181 -7.99 -14.58 -17.48
N ARG A 182 -8.02 -15.70 -18.20
CA ARG A 182 -8.93 -16.80 -17.87
C ARG A 182 -8.40 -17.56 -16.65
N ARG A 183 -9.34 -18.10 -15.88
CA ARG A 183 -9.07 -18.86 -14.65
C ARG A 183 -8.38 -20.18 -14.94
#